data_AF-A0A831KMS1-F1
#
_entry.id   AF-A0A831KMS1-F1
#
_cell.length_a   1.000
_cell.length_b   1.000
_cell.length_c   1.000
_cell.angle_alpha   90.00
_cell.angle_beta   90.00
_cell.angle_gamma   90.00
#
_symmetry.space_group_name_H-M   'P 1'
#
loop_
_entity.id
_entity.type
_entity.pdbx_description
1 polymer ?
#
loop_
_entity_poly.entity_id
_entity_poly.type
_entity_poly.pdbx_seq_one_letter_code
_entity_poly.pdbx_strand_id
1 'polypeptide(L)' 'MDHHIGSRSSEKKRPWRVCFTSAGLTVKDLVEHDAEERWQTQLKTAREAISQADVAPSDIAAIGITNQRETF' A
#
# COMPACT_ATOMS: atom_id res chain seq x y z
N MET A 1 -14.76 -22.14 24.43
CA MET A 1 -14.74 -22.23 22.96
C MET A 1 -13.95 -21.02 22.50
N ASP A 2 -12.64 -21.19 22.37
CA ASP A 2 -11.73 -20.08 22.08
C ASP A 2 -11.86 -19.71 20.61
N HIS A 3 -12.52 -18.59 20.33
CA HIS A 3 -12.46 -17.97 19.02
C HIS A 3 -11.03 -17.41 18.86
N HIS A 4 -10.22 -18.04 18.02
CA HIS A 4 -8.96 -17.46 17.54
C HIS A 4 -9.29 -16.20 16.72
N ILE A 5 -9.33 -15.06 17.39
CA ILE A 5 -9.50 -13.75 16.76
C ILE A 5 -8.16 -13.38 16.11
N GLY A 6 -8.07 -13.61 14.80
CA GLY A 6 -7.04 -13.02 13.94
C GLY A 6 -5.72 -13.77 13.89
N SER A 7 -5.65 -14.87 13.13
CA SER A 7 -4.38 -15.34 12.58
C SER A 7 -4.07 -14.60 11.27
N ARG A 8 -2.80 -14.21 11.07
CA ARG A 8 -2.38 -13.52 9.85
C ARG A 8 -2.04 -14.53 8.76
N SER A 9 -2.86 -14.58 7.71
CA SER A 9 -2.69 -15.56 6.61
C SER A 9 -1.60 -15.18 5.60
N SER A 10 -1.42 -13.90 5.27
CA SER A 10 -0.37 -13.43 4.35
C SER A 10 0.02 -11.96 4.62
N GLU A 11 1.24 -11.57 4.24
CA GLU A 11 1.70 -10.17 4.26
C GLU A 11 2.60 -9.89 3.06
N LYS A 12 2.38 -8.76 2.39
CA LYS A 12 3.25 -8.25 1.33
C LYS A 12 3.53 -6.76 1.52
N LYS A 13 4.79 -6.36 1.32
CA LYS A 13 5.25 -4.96 1.36
C LYS A 13 6.06 -4.66 0.11
N ARG A 14 5.89 -3.45 -0.43
CA ARG A 14 6.67 -2.95 -1.58
C ARG A 14 7.12 -1.52 -1.28
N PRO A 15 8.41 -1.20 -1.43
CA PRO A 15 8.86 0.19 -1.39
C PRO A 15 8.37 0.92 -2.66
N TRP A 16 8.04 2.20 -2.53
CA TRP A 16 7.80 3.13 -3.64
C TRP A 16 8.78 4.29 -3.56
N ARG A 17 8.95 5.03 -4.66
CA ARG A 17 9.91 6.13 -4.73
C ARG A 17 9.35 7.39 -4.08
N VAL A 18 10.28 8.19 -3.58
CA VAL A 18 10.08 9.60 -3.23
C VAL A 18 10.67 10.41 -4.37
N CYS A 19 9.87 11.25 -5.01
CA CYS A 19 10.34 12.18 -6.03
C CYS A 19 10.87 13.45 -5.34
N PHE A 20 12.09 13.83 -5.70
CA PHE A 20 12.66 15.13 -5.37
C PHE A 20 12.76 15.94 -6.66
N THR A 21 12.16 17.13 -6.71
CA THR A 21 12.25 18.02 -7.87
C THR A 21 13.70 18.44 -8.11
N SER A 22 14.21 18.18 -9.32
CA SER A 22 15.52 18.66 -9.76
C SER A 22 15.43 20.06 -10.36
N ALA A 23 16.27 20.96 -9.83
CA ALA A 23 16.74 22.23 -10.40
C ALA A 23 15.92 23.51 -10.13
N GLY A 24 16.53 24.41 -9.33
CA GLY A 24 16.64 25.82 -9.70
C GLY A 24 15.74 26.85 -8.99
N LEU A 25 14.70 26.44 -8.27
CA LEU A 25 13.86 27.35 -7.50
C LEU A 25 13.82 26.95 -6.02
N THR A 26 13.86 27.97 -5.18
CA THR A 26 14.09 28.00 -3.73
C THR A 26 12.98 27.36 -2.90
N VAL A 27 12.56 26.13 -3.25
CA VAL A 27 11.74 25.29 -2.36
C VAL A 27 12.57 24.07 -2.01
N LYS A 28 13.52 24.30 -1.10
CA LYS A 28 14.20 23.25 -0.36
C LYS A 28 13.09 22.61 0.50
N ASP A 29 12.88 21.30 0.38
CA ASP A 29 12.01 20.48 1.26
C ASP A 29 10.57 20.15 0.78
N LEU A 30 10.31 19.96 -0.51
CA LEU A 30 9.11 19.25 -1.00
C LEU A 30 9.41 17.76 -1.24
N VAL A 31 8.58 16.89 -0.66
CA VAL A 31 8.57 15.44 -0.88
C VAL A 31 7.35 15.14 -1.74
N GLU A 32 7.57 14.85 -3.02
CA GLU A 32 6.49 14.55 -3.95
C GLU A 32 6.38 13.04 -4.21
N HIS A 33 5.17 12.58 -4.49
CA HIS A 33 4.91 11.22 -4.91
C HIS A 33 4.05 11.20 -6.16
N ASP A 34 4.37 10.29 -7.08
CA ASP A 34 3.53 9.98 -8.22
C ASP A 34 2.29 9.18 -7.76
N ALA A 35 1.10 9.71 -8.01
CA ALA A 35 -0.16 9.08 -7.62
C ALA A 35 -0.41 7.75 -8.36
N GLU A 36 -0.04 7.66 -9.63
CA GLU A 36 -0.17 6.43 -10.42
C GLU A 36 0.79 5.36 -9.91
N GLU A 37 2.02 5.74 -9.54
CA GLU A 37 2.98 4.80 -8.92
C GLU A 37 2.45 4.25 -7.59
N ARG A 38 1.86 5.10 -6.74
CA ARG A 38 1.24 4.66 -5.48
C ARG A 38 0.08 3.70 -5.73
N TRP A 39 -0.80 4.04 -6.68
CA TRP A 39 -1.96 3.20 -7.03
C TRP A 39 -1.53 1.83 -7.56
N GLN A 40 -0.64 1.80 -8.55
CA GLN A 40 -0.17 0.55 -9.16
C GLN A 40 0.55 -0.33 -8.15
N THR A 41 1.36 0.28 -7.26
CA THR A 41 2.07 -0.46 -6.22
C THR A 41 1.10 -1.07 -5.21
N GLN A 42 0.07 -0.34 -4.77
CA GLN A 42 -0.92 -0.84 -3.84
C GLN A 42 -1.76 -1.96 -4.45
N LEU A 43 -2.22 -1.79 -5.70
CA LEU A 43 -3.00 -2.78 -6.43
C LEU A 43 -2.22 -4.09 -6.65
N LYS A 44 -0.94 -3.98 -7.04
CA LYS A 44 -0.08 -5.14 -7.23
C LYS A 44 0.15 -5.89 -5.92
N THR A 45 0.40 -5.15 -4.83
CA THR A 45 0.59 -5.73 -3.49
C THR A 45 -0.65 -6.49 -3.03
N ALA A 46 -1.84 -5.92 -3.22
CA ALA A 46 -3.11 -6.56 -2.86
C ALA A 46 -3.31 -7.88 -3.64
N ARG A 47 -3.10 -7.87 -4.97
CA ARG A 47 -3.23 -9.07 -5.81
C ARG A 47 -2.25 -10.18 -5.41
N GLU A 48 -1.00 -9.83 -5.15
CA GLU A 48 0.02 -10.79 -4.70
C GLU A 48 -0.34 -11.39 -3.33
N ALA A 49 -0.81 -10.57 -2.38
CA ALA A 49 -1.19 -11.04 -1.05
C ALA A 49 -2.41 -11.98 -1.05
N ILE A 50 -3.41 -11.69 -1.90
CA ILE A 50 -4.57 -12.56 -2.11
C ILE A 50 -4.12 -13.89 -2.72
N SER A 51 -3.30 -13.84 -3.77
CA SER A 51 -2.77 -15.06 -4.41
C SER A 51 -1.93 -15.92 -3.45
N GLN A 52 -1.15 -15.31 -2.55
CA GLN A 52 -0.35 -16.04 -1.56
C GLN A 52 -1.18 -16.64 -0.43
N ALA A 53 -2.31 -16.01 -0.08
CA ALA A 53 -3.24 -16.54 0.90
C ALA A 53 -4.07 -17.72 0.37
N ASP A 54 -4.01 -17.99 -0.94
CA ASP A 54 -4.75 -19.06 -1.62
C ASP A 54 -6.28 -18.96 -1.38
N VAL A 55 -6.81 -17.74 -1.39
CA VAL A 55 -8.24 -17.45 -1.22
C VAL A 55 -8.80 -16.82 -2.48
N ALA A 56 -10.09 -17.07 -2.76
CA ALA A 56 -10.77 -16.35 -3.82
C ALA A 56 -11.05 -14.91 -3.35
N PRO A 57 -11.00 -13.90 -4.23
CA PRO A 57 -11.39 -12.53 -3.89
C PRO A 57 -12.81 -12.43 -3.29
N SER A 58 -13.70 -13.35 -3.66
CA SER A 58 -15.07 -13.47 -3.11
C SER A 58 -15.12 -13.87 -1.63
N ASP A 59 -14.04 -14.47 -1.10
CA ASP A 59 -13.96 -14.91 0.30
C ASP A 59 -13.53 -13.77 1.24
N ILE A 60 -13.16 -12.60 0.68
CA ILE A 60 -12.76 -11.42 1.43
C ILE A 60 -14.00 -10.67 1.90
N ALA A 61 -14.31 -10.77 3.19
CA ALA A 61 -15.48 -10.12 3.78
C ALA A 61 -15.39 -8.57 3.78
N ALA A 62 -14.18 -8.01 3.94
CA ALA A 62 -13.96 -6.57 4.00
C ALA A 62 -12.52 -6.19 3.67
N ILE A 63 -12.31 -4.92 3.29
CA ILE A 63 -11.00 -4.33 3.07
C ILE A 63 -10.81 -3.16 4.05
N GLY A 64 -9.77 -3.23 4.88
CA GLY A 64 -9.33 -2.11 5.70
C GLY A 64 -8.34 -1.24 4.93
N ILE A 65 -8.60 0.06 4.86
CA ILE A 65 -7.70 1.02 4.22
C ILE A 65 -7.01 1.86 5.29
N THR A 66 -5.69 1.93 5.21
CA THR A 66 -4.87 2.86 6.00
C THR A 66 -3.90 3.56 5.05
N ASN A 67 -3.63 4.83 5.33
CA ASN A 67 -2.74 5.66 4.50
C ASN A 67 -1.81 6.47 5.39
N GLN A 68 -0.71 6.97 4.82
CA GLN A 68 0.06 8.02 5.47
C GLN A 68 -0.80 9.28 5.60
N ARG A 69 -0.64 9.97 6.74
CA ARG A 69 -1.23 11.29 6.98
C ARG A 69 -0.19 12.35 6.59
N GLU A 70 -0.64 13.57 6.28
CA GLU A 70 0.20 14.70 5.83
C GLU A 70 0.73 14.62 4.39
N THR A 71 0.01 13.94 3.48
CA THR A 71 0.24 14.08 2.03
C THR A 71 -0.78 15.07 1.49
N PHE A 72 -0.32 16.25 1.06
CA PHE A 72 -1.14 17.34 0.50
C PHE A 72 -0.95 17.45 -1.00
#